data_AF-A0A1R4GKX1-F1
#
_entry.id   AF-A0A1R4GKX1-F1
#
_cell.length_a   1.000
_cell.length_b   1.000
_cell.length_c   1.000
_cell.angle_alpha   90.00
_cell.angle_beta   90.00
_cell.angle_gamma   90.00
#
_symmetry.space_group_name_H-M   'P 1'
#
loop_
_entity.id
_entity.type
_entity.pdbx_description
1 polymer ?
#
loop_
_entity_poly.entity_id
_entity_poly.type
_entity_poly.pdbx_seq_one_letter_code
_entity_poly.pdbx_strand_id
1 'polypeptide(L)' 'MRWPVSVKGVVLDEDDGVLLGMNDRDEWELLGGRLEPGRVRGSQEHSHVRFHSQAGLSALALPAGYRLDIDLWRRQREAS' A
#
# COMPACT_ATOMS: atom_id res chain seq x y z
N MET A 1 0.82 -27.81 -2.00
CA MET A 1 1.54 -26.65 -1.44
C MET A 1 0.53 -25.54 -1.19
N ARG A 2 0.49 -24.97 0.01
CA ARG A 2 -0.42 -23.86 0.34
C ARG A 2 0.41 -22.59 0.35
N TRP A 3 0.19 -21.74 -0.64
CA TRP A 3 0.84 -20.43 -0.72
C TRP A 3 0.27 -19.51 0.36
N PRO A 4 1.10 -18.66 0.99
CA PRO A 4 0.59 -17.65 1.90
C PRO A 4 -0.25 -16.64 1.10
N VAL A 5 -1.52 -16.49 1.49
CA VAL A 5 -2.39 -15.43 0.97
C VAL A 5 -2.21 -14.20 1.87
N SER A 6 -1.81 -13.08 1.29
CA SER A 6 -1.77 -11.78 1.97
C SER A 6 -2.93 -10.92 1.49
N VAL A 7 -3.61 -10.24 2.42
CA VAL A 7 -4.50 -9.12 2.12
C VAL A 7 -3.77 -7.84 2.50
N LYS A 8 -3.81 -6.83 1.63
CA LYS A 8 -3.22 -5.51 1.83
C LYS A 8 -4.30 -4.45 1.69
N GLY A 9 -4.21 -3.36 2.45
CA GLY A 9 -5.09 -2.21 2.31
C GLY A 9 -4.42 -1.12 1.48
N VAL A 10 -5.15 -0.53 0.53
CA VAL A 10 -4.76 0.70 -0.17
C VAL A 10 -5.54 1.85 0.46
N VAL A 11 -4.83 2.84 0.99
CA VAL A 11 -5.43 4.05 1.57
C VAL A 11 -5.07 5.23 0.69
N LEU A 12 -6.09 5.96 0.26
CA LEU A 12 -5.95 7.22 -0.48
C LEU A 12 -6.26 8.40 0.43
N ASP A 13 -5.50 9.49 0.29
CA ASP A 13 -5.89 10.80 0.81
C ASP A 13 -6.73 11.58 -0.22
N GLU A 14 -7.05 12.84 0.10
CA GLU A 14 -7.86 13.73 -0.74
C GLU A 14 -7.14 14.16 -2.04
N ASP A 15 -5.81 13.99 -2.12
CA ASP A 15 -4.94 14.40 -3.23
C ASP A 15 -4.46 13.19 -4.08
N ASP A 16 -5.17 12.05 -4.02
CA ASP A 16 -4.78 10.79 -4.68
C ASP A 16 -3.39 10.25 -4.22
N GLY A 17 -3.00 10.58 -2.99
CA GLY A 17 -1.82 10.04 -2.33
C GLY A 17 -2.06 8.65 -1.76
N VAL A 18 -1.21 7.68 -2.09
CA VAL A 18 -1.23 6.31 -1.56
C VAL A 18 -0.34 6.21 -0.32
N LEU A 19 -0.88 5.69 0.79
CA LEU A 19 -0.12 5.45 2.02
C LEU A 19 0.77 4.20 1.91
N LEU A 20 2.08 4.38 2.07
CA LEU A 20 3.08 3.32 2.04
C LEU A 20 3.95 3.32 3.29
N GLY A 21 4.40 2.13 3.70
CA GLY A 21 5.40 1.95 4.75
C GLY A 21 6.77 1.60 4.15
N MET A 22 7.84 2.18 4.69
CA MET A 22 9.21 1.78 4.35
C MET A 22 9.63 0.62 5.25
N ASN A 23 10.09 -0.48 4.65
CA ASN A 23 10.58 -1.65 5.36
C ASN A 23 12.09 -1.55 5.64
N ASP A 24 12.65 -2.51 6.38
CA ASP A 24 14.08 -2.58 6.70
C ASP A 24 15.00 -2.88 5.49
N ARG A 25 14.41 -3.20 4.33
CA ARG A 25 15.11 -3.42 3.06
C ARG A 25 15.15 -2.17 2.17
N ASP A 26 14.72 -1.01 2.69
CA ASP A 26 14.60 0.24 1.94
C ASP A 26 13.62 0.14 0.75
N GLU A 27 12.63 -0.75 0.87
CA GLU A 27 11.53 -0.90 -0.09
C GLU A 27 10.25 -0.31 0.48
N TRP A 28 9.51 0.38 -0.37
CA TRP A 28 8.17 0.82 -0.04
C TRP A 28 7.19 -0.36 -0.15
N GLU A 29 6.34 -0.55 0.85
CA GLU A 29 5.35 -1.62 0.89
C GLU A 29 3.96 -1.09 1.29
N LEU A 30 2.91 -1.79 0.83
CA LEU A 30 1.56 -1.54 1.32
C LEU A 30 1.45 -1.92 2.79
N LEU A 31 0.74 -1.10 3.55
CA LEU A 31 0.44 -1.42 4.94
C LEU A 31 -0.42 -2.70 4.99
N GLY A 32 0.15 -3.74 5.60
CA GLY A 32 -0.55 -4.96 5.98
C GLY A 32 -0.89 -4.92 7.46
N GLY A 33 -2.09 -5.38 7.81
CA GLY A 33 -2.56 -5.43 9.19
C GLY A 33 -4.07 -5.58 9.29
N ARG A 34 -4.58 -5.96 10.47
CA ARG A 34 -6.02 -5.91 10.74
C ARG A 34 -6.45 -4.44 10.80
N LEU A 35 -7.35 -4.04 9.90
CA LEU A 35 -8.01 -2.74 9.95
C LEU A 35 -8.95 -2.72 11.16
N GLU A 36 -8.58 -1.96 12.20
CA GLU A 36 -9.51 -1.59 13.25
C GLU A 36 -10.21 -0.28 12.80
N PRO A 37 -11.53 -0.13 12.98
CA PRO A 37 -12.26 1.07 12.56
C PRO A 37 -11.60 2.35 13.12
N GLY A 38 -11.20 3.26 12.23
CA GLY A 38 -10.59 4.54 12.59
C GLY A 38 -9.09 4.49 12.92
N ARG A 39 -8.41 3.34 12.79
CA ARG A 39 -6.95 3.28 12.96
C ARG A 39 -6.30 2.22 12.07
N VAL A 40 -5.57 2.67 11.06
CA VAL A 40 -4.59 1.82 10.38
C VAL A 40 -3.44 1.57 11.35
N ARG A 41 -3.28 0.33 11.80
CA ARG A 41 -2.06 -0.12 12.49
C ARG A 41 -1.18 -0.82 11.46
N GLY A 42 -0.04 -0.21 11.12
CA GLY A 42 0.97 -0.87 10.30
C GLY A 42 1.59 -2.06 11.04
N SER A 43 2.12 -3.03 10.29
CA SER A 43 3.07 -4.02 10.84
C SER A 43 4.22 -3.31 11.57
N GLN A 44 4.74 -3.92 12.63
CA GLN A 44 5.91 -3.40 13.37
C GLN A 44 7.19 -3.35 12.51
N GLU A 45 7.15 -3.96 11.32
CA GLU A 45 8.26 -4.04 10.36
C GLU A 45 8.42 -2.78 9.49
N HIS A 46 7.53 -1.79 9.63
CA HIS A 46 7.64 -0.52 8.91
C HIS A 46 8.15 0.58 9.86
N SER A 47 9.31 1.15 9.53
CA SER A 47 9.97 2.18 10.34
C SER A 47 9.43 3.59 10.05
N HIS A 48 9.00 3.85 8.80
CA HIS A 48 8.44 5.12 8.36
C HIS A 48 7.20 4.92 7.48
N VAL A 49 6.26 5.86 7.52
CA VAL A 49 5.03 5.84 6.71
C VAL A 49 4.80 7.21 6.09
N ARG A 50 4.41 7.26 4.81
CA ARG A 50 4.12 8.50 4.07
C ARG A 50 3.09 8.28 2.97
N PHE A 51 2.32 9.32 2.64
CA PHE A 51 1.55 9.39 1.41
C PHE A 51 2.44 9.71 0.19
N HIS A 52 2.27 8.96 -0.88
CA HIS A 52 2.94 9.17 -2.16
C HIS A 52 1.93 9.39 -3.27
N SER A 53 2.11 10.41 -4.10
CA SER A 53 1.23 10.61 -5.25
C SER A 53 1.22 9.39 -6.17
N GLN A 54 0.06 9.10 -6.77
CA GLN A 54 -0.08 7.98 -7.70
C GLN A 54 0.97 8.01 -8.83
N ALA A 55 1.19 9.18 -9.43
CA ALA A 55 2.18 9.35 -10.50
C ALA A 55 3.62 9.09 -10.00
N GLY A 56 3.91 9.50 -8.77
CA GLY A 56 5.21 9.32 -8.12
C GLY A 56 5.52 7.89 -7.73
N LEU A 57 4.51 7.00 -7.64
CA LEU A 57 4.73 5.60 -7.31
C LEU A 57 5.74 4.93 -8.25
N SER A 58 5.73 5.30 -9.54
CA SER A 58 6.64 4.78 -10.56
C SER A 58 8.13 4.92 -10.20
N ALA A 59 8.48 5.98 -9.47
CA ALA A 59 9.85 6.31 -9.07
C ALA A 59 10.29 5.63 -7.76
N LEU A 60 9.38 4.97 -7.04
CA LEU A 60 9.67 4.29 -5.79
C LEU A 60 10.20 2.87 -6.02
N ALA A 61 11.09 2.43 -5.12
CA ALA A 61 11.46 1.03 -4.96
C ALA A 61 10.26 0.23 -4.41
N LEU A 62 9.34 -0.15 -5.29
CA LEU A 62 8.17 -0.96 -4.99
C LEU A 62 8.37 -2.40 -5.47
N PRO A 63 7.98 -3.40 -4.66
CA PRO A 63 7.77 -4.76 -5.15
C PRO A 63 6.83 -4.77 -6.35
N ALA A 64 7.18 -5.53 -7.40
CA ALA A 64 6.51 -5.48 -8.70
C ALA A 64 4.99 -5.75 -8.64
N GLY A 65 4.53 -6.60 -7.72
CA GLY A 65 3.11 -6.93 -7.57
C GLY A 65 2.27 -5.75 -7.05
N TYR A 66 2.83 -4.88 -6.20
CA TYR A 66 2.04 -3.83 -5.55
C TYR A 66 1.57 -2.75 -6.52
N ARG A 67 2.36 -2.40 -7.53
CA ARG A 67 1.96 -1.38 -8.51
C ARG A 67 0.72 -1.82 -9.28
N LEU A 68 0.69 -3.07 -9.72
CA LEU A 68 -0.46 -3.65 -10.42
C LEU A 68 -1.69 -3.69 -9.52
N ASP A 69 -1.54 -4.13 -8.26
CA ASP A 69 -2.65 -4.26 -7.33
C ASP A 69 -3.30 -2.90 -6.99
N ILE A 70 -2.48 -1.86 -6.81
CA ILE A 70 -2.96 -0.48 -6.56
C ILE A 70 -3.77 0.04 -7.77
N ASP A 71 -3.23 -0.11 -8.98
CA ASP A 71 -3.92 0.32 -10.21
C ASP A 71 -5.24 -0.43 -10.41
N LEU A 72 -5.26 -1.74 -10.18
CA LEU A 72 -6.47 -2.55 -10.28
C LEU A 72 -7.53 -2.16 -9.25
N TRP A 73 -7.13 -1.89 -8.01
CA TRP A 73 -8.04 -1.44 -6.96
C TRP A 73 -8.66 -0.08 -7.31
N ARG A 74 -7.85 0.88 -7.77
CA ARG A 74 -8.33 2.23 -8.16
C ARG A 74 -9.35 2.15 -9.28
N ARG A 75 -9.06 1.38 -10.34
CA ARG A 75 -10.00 1.17 -11.46
C ARG A 75 -11.33 0.56 -11.01
N GLN A 76 -11.31 -0.36 -10.03
CA GLN A 76 -12.54 -0.93 -9.47
C GLN A 76 -13.36 0.10 -8.69
N ARG A 77 -12.69 1.01 -7.96
CA ARG A 77 -13.34 2.08 -7.17
C ARG A 77 -13.91 3.19 -8.05
N GLU A 78 -13.24 3.56 -9.13
CA GLU A 78 -13.72 4.55 -10.11
C GLU A 78 -14.92 4.05 -10.93
N ALA A 79 -15.11 2.72 -11.02
CA ALA A 79 -16.18 2.09 -11.78
C ALA A 79 -17.44 1.75 -10.95
N SER A 80 -17.46 2.08 -9.65
CA SER A 80 -18.57 1.80 -8.70
C SER A 80 -19.25 3.09 -8.26
#